data_AF-A0A7V8QME0-F1
#
_entry.id   AF-A0A7V8QME0-F1
#
_cell.length_a   1.000
_cell.length_b   1.000
_cell.length_c   1.000
_cell.angle_alpha   90.00
_cell.angle_beta   90.00
_cell.angle_gamma   90.00
#
_symmetry.space_group_name_H-M   'P 1'
#
loop_
_entity.id
_entity.type
_entity.pdbx_description
1 polymer ?
#
loop_
_entity_poly.entity_id
_entity_poly.type
_entity_poly.pdbx_seq_one_letter_code
_entity_poly.pdbx_strand_id
1 'polypeptide(L)'
;MSANLQFDTLGAGPPLVMLPGWGMSSTVWSNLAEALAGQWRVHLIDLPGHGINRAIPFDTAHAAARVAAAAPHHAVWLAWSLGAQLALHAVLDGHPAAGLVLVAGTPRFVQGADWPAAMAPEALADLRARVERDPVRGFSR
;
A
#
# COMPACT_ATOMS: atom_id res chain seq x y z
N MET A 1 7.31 -21.76 -5.95
CA MET A 1 7.94 -20.42 -5.76
C MET A 1 6.87 -19.38 -6.02
N SER A 2 6.56 -18.51 -5.07
CA SER A 2 5.59 -17.43 -5.31
C SER A 2 6.20 -16.37 -6.22
N ALA A 3 5.44 -15.82 -7.16
CA ALA A 3 5.91 -14.78 -8.05
C ALA A 3 6.30 -13.50 -7.27
N ASN A 4 7.39 -12.85 -7.70
CA ASN A 4 7.81 -11.54 -7.20
C ASN A 4 6.88 -10.44 -7.74
N LEU A 5 6.70 -9.37 -6.97
CA LEU A 5 5.94 -8.22 -7.43
C LEU A 5 6.70 -7.47 -8.52
N GLN A 6 5.98 -7.10 -9.57
CA GLN A 6 6.44 -6.17 -10.59
C GLN A 6 6.20 -4.74 -10.11
N PHE A 7 7.04 -3.80 -10.54
CA PHE A 7 6.92 -2.39 -10.23
C PHE A 7 7.60 -1.54 -11.30
N ASP A 8 7.14 -0.30 -11.45
CA ASP A 8 7.75 0.68 -12.35
C ASP A 8 8.75 1.55 -11.59
N THR A 9 9.75 2.06 -12.30
CA THR A 9 10.73 2.99 -11.74
C THR A 9 10.87 4.22 -12.63
N LEU A 10 10.84 5.40 -12.02
CA LEU A 10 11.04 6.68 -12.68
C LEU A 10 12.21 7.44 -12.05
N GLY A 11 12.90 8.24 -12.85
CA GLY A 11 13.93 9.15 -12.37
C GLY A 11 15.20 8.46 -11.88
N ALA A 12 16.02 9.25 -11.21
CA ALA A 12 17.27 8.83 -10.59
C ALA A 12 17.49 9.59 -9.28
N GLY A 13 18.29 9.03 -8.37
CA GLY A 13 18.56 9.64 -7.07
C GLY A 13 18.24 8.69 -5.91
N PRO A 14 18.04 9.23 -4.68
CA PRO A 14 17.64 8.44 -3.53
C PRO A 14 16.33 7.67 -3.78
N PRO A 15 16.18 6.44 -3.27
CA PRO A 15 15.01 5.64 -3.53
C PRO A 15 13.78 6.13 -2.76
N LEU A 16 12.66 6.27 -3.46
CA LEU A 16 11.34 6.58 -2.92
C LEU A 16 10.35 5.50 -3.36
N VAL A 17 9.81 4.74 -2.42
CA VAL A 17 8.75 3.75 -2.67
C VAL A 17 7.39 4.43 -2.54
N MET A 18 6.49 4.19 -3.49
CA MET A 18 5.10 4.65 -3.42
C MET A 18 4.13 3.47 -3.44
N LEU A 19 3.28 3.38 -2.41
CA LEU A 19 2.27 2.32 -2.29
C LEU A 19 0.85 2.89 -2.36
N PRO A 20 -0.03 2.33 -3.22
CA PRO A 20 -1.43 2.73 -3.29
C PRO A 20 -2.24 2.13 -2.14
N GLY A 21 -3.48 2.61 -1.99
CA GLY A 21 -4.49 2.01 -1.12
C GLY A 21 -5.17 0.79 -1.75
N TRP A 22 -6.03 0.13 -0.98
CA TRP A 22 -6.85 -0.98 -1.43
C TRP A 22 -7.72 -0.59 -2.65
N GLY A 23 -7.89 -1.51 -3.60
CA GLY A 23 -8.71 -1.32 -4.80
C GLY A 23 -8.09 -0.41 -5.86
N MET A 24 -6.89 0.12 -5.61
CA MET A 24 -6.19 1.05 -6.50
C MET A 24 -4.87 0.45 -7.01
N SER A 25 -4.35 0.98 -8.11
CA SER A 25 -2.97 0.77 -8.55
C SER A 25 -2.13 2.02 -8.28
N SER A 26 -0.83 1.90 -8.46
CA SER A 26 0.17 2.95 -8.30
C SER A 26 -0.02 4.14 -9.25
N THR A 27 -0.89 4.01 -10.26
CA THR A 27 -1.27 5.13 -11.15
C THR A 27 -1.94 6.28 -10.41
N VAL A 28 -2.48 6.06 -9.20
CA VAL A 28 -2.96 7.15 -8.32
C VAL A 28 -1.84 8.15 -7.98
N TRP A 29 -0.58 7.73 -8.10
CA TRP A 29 0.59 8.55 -7.84
C TRP A 29 1.22 9.17 -9.09
N SER A 30 0.75 8.88 -10.31
CA SER A 30 1.46 9.24 -11.56
C SER A 30 1.93 10.70 -11.60
N ASN A 31 1.04 11.66 -11.34
CA ASN A 31 1.39 13.08 -11.36
C ASN A 31 2.46 13.44 -10.31
N LEU A 32 2.38 12.84 -9.11
CA LEU A 32 3.35 13.08 -8.05
C LEU A 32 4.68 12.39 -8.34
N ALA A 33 4.64 11.19 -8.90
CA ALA A 33 5.83 10.44 -9.29
C ALA A 33 6.62 11.17 -10.37
N GLU A 34 5.94 11.70 -11.38
CA GLU A 34 6.55 12.53 -12.44
C GLU A 34 7.19 13.80 -11.85
N ALA A 35 6.49 14.49 -10.95
CA ALA A 35 7.02 15.69 -10.30
C ALA A 35 8.26 15.42 -9.44
N LEU A 36 8.36 14.24 -8.83
CA LEU A 36 9.48 13.85 -7.96
C LEU A 36 10.63 13.15 -8.70
N ALA A 37 10.41 12.65 -9.91
CA ALA A 37 11.40 11.89 -10.68
C ALA A 37 12.66 12.69 -11.05
N GLY A 38 12.61 14.03 -10.99
CA GLY A 38 13.78 14.88 -11.18
C GLY A 38 14.80 14.85 -10.03
N GLN A 39 14.41 14.36 -8.84
CA GLN A 39 15.24 14.35 -7.63
C GLN A 39 15.30 12.98 -6.95
N TRP A 40 14.33 12.11 -7.22
CA TRP A 40 14.17 10.81 -6.60
C TRP A 40 14.14 9.71 -7.65
N ARG A 41 14.65 8.53 -7.27
CA ARG A 41 14.35 7.29 -7.97
C ARG A 41 13.05 6.73 -7.39
N VAL A 42 11.94 7.01 -8.08
CA VAL A 42 10.59 6.66 -7.62
C VAL A 42 10.26 5.23 -8.05
N HIS A 43 9.88 4.38 -7.10
CA HIS A 43 9.45 3.00 -7.30
C HIS A 43 7.95 2.89 -7.03
N LEU A 44 7.18 2.67 -8.09
CA LEU A 44 5.72 2.53 -8.08
C LEU A 44 5.34 1.06 -7.94
N ILE A 45 4.96 0.63 -6.73
CA ILE A 45 4.66 -0.79 -6.45
C ILE A 45 3.15 -0.98 -6.37
N ASP A 46 2.59 -1.78 -7.29
CA ASP A 46 1.22 -2.27 -7.16
C ASP A 46 1.16 -3.39 -6.12
N LEU A 47 0.16 -3.38 -5.25
CA LEU A 47 -0.04 -4.43 -4.26
C LEU A 47 -0.38 -5.77 -4.93
N PRO A 48 -0.14 -6.93 -4.29
CA PRO A 48 -0.68 -8.20 -4.75
C PRO A 48 -2.19 -8.09 -5.03
N GLY A 49 -2.66 -8.57 -6.17
CA GLY A 49 -4.08 -8.54 -6.53
C GLY A 49 -4.52 -7.21 -7.16
N HIS A 50 -3.61 -6.26 -7.35
CA HIS A 50 -3.89 -4.93 -7.89
C HIS A 50 -3.06 -4.64 -9.14
N GLY A 51 -3.61 -3.84 -10.05
CA GLY A 51 -2.93 -3.33 -11.24
C GLY A 51 -2.12 -4.37 -12.03
N ILE A 52 -0.81 -4.15 -12.17
CA ILE A 52 0.10 -5.06 -12.88
C ILE A 52 0.27 -6.39 -12.14
N ASN A 53 0.13 -6.38 -10.81
CA ASN A 53 0.24 -7.55 -9.92
C ASN A 53 -1.11 -8.25 -9.67
N ARG A 54 -2.14 -7.98 -10.48
CA ARG A 54 -3.51 -8.54 -10.32
C ARG A 54 -3.60 -10.06 -10.26
N ALA A 55 -2.66 -10.77 -10.89
CA ALA A 55 -2.62 -12.23 -10.92
C ALA A 55 -2.05 -12.85 -9.64
N ILE A 56 -1.43 -12.06 -8.77
CA ILE A 56 -0.84 -12.52 -7.51
C ILE A 56 -1.91 -12.38 -6.42
N PRO A 57 -2.37 -13.44 -5.76
CA PRO A 57 -3.39 -13.33 -4.72
C PRO A 57 -2.95 -12.42 -3.57
N PHE A 58 -3.88 -11.62 -3.06
CA PHE A 58 -3.65 -10.86 -1.85
C PHE A 58 -3.84 -11.76 -0.63
N ASP A 59 -2.80 -11.86 0.19
CA ASP A 59 -2.78 -12.60 1.45
C ASP A 59 -2.28 -11.67 2.54
N THR A 60 -3.15 -11.38 3.52
CA THR A 60 -2.84 -10.47 4.62
C THR A 60 -1.62 -10.91 5.44
N ALA A 61 -1.37 -12.22 5.57
CA ALA A 61 -0.25 -12.74 6.34
C ALA A 61 1.11 -12.48 5.68
N HIS A 62 1.16 -12.39 4.35
CA HIS A 62 2.40 -12.28 3.59
C HIS A 62 2.52 -11.00 2.75
N ALA A 63 1.48 -10.17 2.69
CA ALA A 63 1.45 -8.98 1.85
C ALA A 63 2.59 -8.01 2.18
N ALA A 64 2.85 -7.74 3.47
CA ALA A 64 3.92 -6.83 3.89
C ALA A 64 5.30 -7.36 3.47
N ALA A 65 5.56 -8.65 3.71
CA ALA A 65 6.82 -9.30 3.32
C ALA A 65 7.02 -9.29 1.79
N ARG A 66 5.96 -9.49 1.00
CA ARG A 66 6.01 -9.42 -0.47
C ARG A 66 6.36 -8.02 -0.96
N VAL A 67 5.75 -7.00 -0.37
CA VAL A 67 6.05 -5.60 -0.70
C VAL A 67 7.48 -5.25 -0.28
N ALA A 68 7.91 -5.65 0.91
CA ALA A 68 9.27 -5.45 1.39
C ALA A 68 10.32 -6.09 0.47
N ALA A 69 10.07 -7.32 0.02
CA ALA A 69 10.96 -8.04 -0.89
C ALA A 69 11.12 -7.37 -2.27
N ALA A 70 10.12 -6.59 -2.71
CA ALA A 70 10.19 -5.83 -3.95
C ALA A 70 10.81 -4.43 -3.77
N ALA A 71 10.78 -3.91 -2.55
CA ALA A 71 11.22 -2.56 -2.25
C ALA A 71 12.74 -2.46 -2.07
N PRO A 72 13.40 -1.41 -2.58
CA PRO A 72 14.80 -1.15 -2.28
C PRO A 72 15.02 -0.88 -0.79
N HIS A 73 16.22 -1.22 -0.33
CA HIS A 73 16.67 -0.90 1.02
C HIS A 73 16.91 0.61 1.17
N HIS A 74 16.75 1.12 2.39
CA HIS A 74 16.95 2.52 2.77
C HIS A 74 16.17 3.51 1.92
N ALA A 75 15.00 3.11 1.42
CA ALA A 75 14.07 3.99 0.74
C ALA A 75 13.24 4.81 1.72
N VAL A 76 12.82 5.99 1.31
CA VAL A 76 11.65 6.66 1.91
C VAL A 76 10.40 5.98 1.34
N TRP A 77 9.38 5.77 2.17
CA TRP A 77 8.13 5.16 1.75
C TRP A 77 6.99 6.16 1.85
N LEU A 78 6.39 6.53 0.73
CA LEU A 78 5.13 7.25 0.66
C LEU A 78 4.00 6.23 0.47
N ALA A 79 3.11 6.12 1.45
CA ALA A 79 2.18 5.00 1.47
C ALA A 79 0.79 5.47 1.92
N TRP A 80 -0.25 5.06 1.18
CA TRP A 80 -1.63 5.46 1.43
C TRP A 80 -2.50 4.31 1.95
N SER A 81 -3.26 4.55 3.03
CA SER A 81 -4.30 3.64 3.53
C SER A 81 -3.77 2.21 3.76
N LEU A 82 -4.25 1.19 3.04
CA LEU A 82 -3.70 -0.17 3.10
C LEU A 82 -2.19 -0.21 2.87
N GLY A 83 -1.68 0.56 1.90
CA GLY A 83 -0.24 0.72 1.67
C GLY A 83 0.51 1.23 2.90
N ALA A 84 -0.10 2.14 3.69
CA ALA A 84 0.48 2.61 4.96
C ALA A 84 0.60 1.50 5.99
N GLN A 85 -0.40 0.62 6.10
CA GLN A 85 -0.33 -0.51 7.00
C GLN A 85 0.76 -1.49 6.58
N LEU A 86 0.87 -1.79 5.28
CA LEU A 86 1.89 -2.69 4.76
C LEU A 86 3.31 -2.12 4.93
N ALA A 87 3.50 -0.81 4.74
CA ALA A 87 4.78 -0.14 4.98
C ALA A 87 5.18 -0.19 6.47
N LEU A 88 4.22 0.05 7.38
CA LEU A 88 4.44 -0.07 8.81
C LEU A 88 4.87 -1.49 9.19
N HIS A 89 4.15 -2.51 8.72
CA HIS A 89 4.49 -3.91 8.99
C HIS A 89 5.87 -4.27 8.42
N ALA A 90 6.18 -3.89 7.18
CA ALA A 90 7.49 -4.14 6.58
C ALA A 90 8.65 -3.59 7.44
N VAL A 91 8.52 -2.36 7.94
CA VAL A 91 9.55 -1.74 8.79
C VAL A 91 9.63 -2.39 10.17
N LEU A 92 8.49 -2.70 10.79
CA LEU A 92 8.44 -3.40 12.07
C LEU A 92 9.04 -4.81 11.99
N ASP A 93 8.90 -5.47 10.84
CA ASP A 93 9.47 -6.78 10.53
C ASP A 93 10.96 -6.70 10.10
N GLY A 94 11.56 -5.50 10.16
CA GLY A 94 13.00 -5.30 10.00
C GLY A 94 13.45 -4.84 8.62
N HIS A 95 12.54 -4.50 7.69
CA HIS A 95 12.95 -3.90 6.42
C HIS A 95 13.59 -2.52 6.64
N PRO A 96 14.82 -2.29 6.18
CA PRO A 96 15.51 -1.03 6.42
C PRO A 96 14.87 0.09 5.58
N ALA A 97 14.13 0.99 6.22
CA ALA A 97 13.60 2.21 5.61
C ALA A 97 14.40 3.45 6.05
N ALA A 98 14.53 4.43 5.16
CA ALA A 98 15.08 5.75 5.51
C ALA A 98 14.03 6.69 6.12
N GLY A 99 12.74 6.42 5.89
CA GLY A 99 11.64 7.18 6.46
C GLY A 99 10.28 6.69 5.98
N LEU A 100 9.22 7.06 6.70
CA LEU A 100 7.83 6.76 6.37
C LEU A 100 7.02 8.05 6.24
N VAL A 101 6.27 8.19 5.15
CA VAL A 101 5.27 9.23 4.92
C VAL A 101 3.92 8.54 4.74
N LEU A 102 3.07 8.63 5.76
CA LEU A 102 1.80 7.91 5.79
C LEU A 102 0.65 8.86 5.43
N VAL A 103 -0.07 8.54 4.36
CA VAL A 103 -1.25 9.28 3.92
C VAL A 103 -2.49 8.49 4.33
N ALA A 104 -3.38 9.07 5.13
CA ALA A 104 -4.57 8.40 5.65
C ALA A 104 -4.27 6.98 6.22
N GLY A 105 -3.11 6.84 6.87
CA GLY A 105 -2.66 5.59 7.49
C GLY A 105 -3.16 5.45 8.92
N THR A 106 -3.30 4.22 9.39
CA THR A 106 -3.65 3.88 10.76
C THR A 106 -2.83 2.67 11.21
N PRO A 107 -2.36 2.59 12.47
CA PRO A 107 -1.66 1.41 12.97
C PRO A 107 -2.58 0.17 13.01
N ARG A 108 -3.90 0.37 13.07
CA ARG A 108 -4.91 -0.69 13.11
C ARG A 108 -6.18 -0.23 12.40
N PHE A 109 -6.67 -1.02 11.46
CA PHE A 109 -7.82 -0.62 10.62
C PHE A 109 -9.17 -0.75 11.34
N VAL A 110 -9.33 -1.81 12.14
CA VAL A 110 -10.56 -2.12 12.89
C VAL A 110 -10.35 -1.84 14.36
N GLN A 111 -11.37 -1.33 15.05
CA GLN A 111 -11.32 -1.07 16.49
C GLN A 111 -10.81 -2.26 17.31
N GLY A 112 -10.11 -1.91 18.39
CA GLY A 112 -9.76 -2.80 19.49
C GLY A 112 -9.97 -2.09 20.81
N ALA A 113 -9.92 -2.84 21.91
CA ALA A 113 -10.04 -2.27 23.26
C ALA A 113 -8.99 -1.17 23.53
N ASP A 114 -7.81 -1.31 22.94
CA ASP A 114 -6.66 -0.41 23.02
C ASP A 114 -6.62 0.65 21.90
N TRP A 115 -7.51 0.55 20.90
CA TRP A 115 -7.52 1.43 19.74
C TRP A 115 -8.95 1.73 19.25
N PRO A 116 -9.70 2.58 19.99
CA PRO A 116 -11.09 2.90 19.66
C PRO A 116 -11.26 3.86 18.47
N ALA A 117 -10.19 4.55 18.04
CA ALA A 117 -10.23 5.54 16.96
C ALA A 117 -10.32 4.94 15.54
N ALA A 118 -10.20 3.62 15.42
CA ALA A 118 -10.27 2.90 14.14
C ALA A 118 -11.71 2.72 13.62
N MET A 119 -11.85 2.07 12.47
CA MET A 119 -13.15 1.73 11.88
C MET A 119 -13.91 0.75 12.78
N ALA A 120 -15.18 1.05 13.04
CA ALA A 120 -16.07 0.15 13.76
C ALA A 120 -16.24 -1.18 12.98
N PRO A 121 -16.26 -2.34 13.66
CA PRO A 121 -16.45 -3.64 13.00
C PRO A 121 -17.70 -3.69 12.10
N GLU A 122 -18.79 -3.06 12.54
CA GLU A 122 -20.06 -2.99 11.81
C GLU A 122 -19.90 -2.17 10.53
N ALA A 123 -19.18 -1.04 10.59
CA ALA A 123 -18.91 -0.21 9.42
C ALA A 123 -18.05 -0.95 8.38
N LEU A 124 -17.10 -1.79 8.82
CA LEU A 124 -16.35 -2.66 7.92
C LEU A 124 -17.22 -3.76 7.31
N ALA A 125 -18.09 -4.38 8.09
CA ALA A 125 -19.02 -5.39 7.60
C ALA A 125 -19.97 -4.82 6.53
N ASP A 126 -20.48 -3.61 6.75
CA ASP A 126 -21.30 -2.88 5.78
C ASP A 126 -20.52 -2.54 4.51
N LEU A 127 -19.26 -2.07 4.65
CA LEU A 127 -18.40 -1.82 3.50
C LEU A 127 -18.20 -3.09 2.67
N ARG A 128 -17.89 -4.22 3.32
CA ARG A 128 -17.74 -5.52 2.65
C ARG A 128 -19.02 -5.88 1.89
N ALA A 129 -20.18 -5.81 2.54
CA ALA A 129 -21.45 -6.17 1.91
C ALA A 129 -21.78 -5.28 0.70
N ARG A 130 -21.45 -3.98 0.76
CA ARG A 130 -21.62 -3.07 -0.38
C ARG A 130 -20.70 -3.43 -1.55
N VAL A 131 -19.42 -3.72 -1.26
CA VAL A 131 -18.44 -4.09 -2.28
C VAL A 131 -18.75 -5.43 -2.93
N GLU A 132 -19.20 -6.42 -2.15
CA GLU A 132 -19.64 -7.72 -2.68
C GLU A 132 -20.85 -7.59 -3.62
N ARG A 133 -21.75 -6.64 -3.33
CA ARG A 133 -22.91 -6.36 -4.17
C ARG A 133 -22.55 -5.63 -5.45
N ASP A 134 -21.73 -4.59 -5.34
CA ASP A 134 -21.30 -3.77 -6.47
C ASP A 134 -19.88 -3.22 -6.19
N PRO A 135 -18.84 -3.85 -6.78
CA PRO A 135 -17.46 -3.43 -6.56
C PRO A 135 -17.14 -2.02 -7.05
N VAL A 136 -17.93 -1.49 -8.01
CA VAL A 136 -17.72 -0.14 -8.58
C VAL A 136 -18.39 0.92 -7.71
N ARG A 137 -19.60 0.65 -7.21
CA ARG A 137 -20.39 1.61 -6.43
C ARG A 137 -20.27 1.44 -4.91
N GLY A 138 -19.68 0.35 -4.42
CA GLY A 138 -19.63 0.03 -2.99
C GLY A 138 -18.93 1.07 -2.10
N PHE A 139 -18.19 2.01 -2.72
CA PHE A 139 -17.49 3.13 -2.09
C PHE A 139 -18.30 4.43 -2.05
N SER A 140 -19.40 4.53 -2.80
CA SER A 140 -20.27 5.69 -2.77
C SER A 140 -21.11 5.64 -1.50
N ARG A 141 -21.09 6.73 -0.72
CA ARG A 141 -21.97 6.91 0.43
C ARG A 141 -23.38 7.25 -0.02
#